data_AF-A0A960G5S0-F1
#
_entry.id   AF-A0A960G5S0-F1
#
_cell.length_a   1.000
_cell.length_b   1.000
_cell.length_c   1.000
_cell.angle_alpha   90.00
_cell.angle_beta   90.00
_cell.angle_gamma   90.00
#
_symmetry.space_group_name_H-M   'P 1'
#
loop_
_entity.id
_entity.type
_entity.pdbx_description
1 polymer ?
#
loop_
_entity_poly.entity_id
_entity_poly.type
_entity_poly.pdbx_seq_one_letter_code
_entity_poly.pdbx_strand_id
1 'polypeptide(L)'
;YFPYVLMKPKLIIAMIAGGFTQILINVIFGSGLRSPAAPGSVFAVYLAAPTDGTNLLGITLSIIGGAAASFVVAAFLLKTDKAEEAEDQLVGATHQMEEMKGKKSQASSLIAGSVAVATKPIHKIVFACDAGMGSSAMGASVLRKKVQDAGHSDVTVVNQAIANLTDTYDLVVTHQDLTARAREKTPSAVHVSVENFMASPKYDEVVELIDQANSGSAQ
;
A
#
# COMPACT_ATOMS: atom_id res chain seq x y z
N TYR A 1 -10.23 8.02 -3.36
CA TYR A 1 -9.99 9.42 -3.77
C TYR A 1 -9.43 10.24 -2.61
N PHE A 2 -9.98 10.11 -1.39
CA PHE A 2 -9.56 10.91 -0.23
C PHE A 2 -8.04 10.86 0.05
N PRO A 3 -7.36 9.68 0.00
CA PRO A 3 -5.91 9.63 0.20
C PRO A 3 -5.12 10.38 -0.89
N TYR A 4 -5.48 10.25 -2.17
CA TYR A 4 -4.85 11.02 -3.26
C TYR A 4 -4.98 12.53 -3.09
N VAL A 5 -6.13 13.00 -2.61
CA VAL A 5 -6.37 14.44 -2.36
C VAL A 5 -5.57 14.92 -1.14
N LEU A 6 -5.38 14.07 -0.13
CA LEU A 6 -4.55 14.40 1.04
C LEU A 6 -3.05 14.42 0.72
N MET A 7 -2.59 13.61 -0.24
CA MET A 7 -1.19 13.60 -0.70
C MET A 7 -0.80 14.89 -1.44
N LYS A 8 -1.76 15.54 -2.12
CA LYS A 8 -1.59 16.88 -2.69
C LYS A 8 -2.76 17.77 -2.27
N PRO A 9 -2.67 18.47 -1.12
CA PRO A 9 -3.78 19.28 -0.58
C PRO A 9 -4.33 20.32 -1.56
N LYS A 10 -3.54 20.77 -2.54
CA LYS A 10 -3.98 21.63 -3.65
C LYS A 10 -5.17 21.04 -4.43
N LEU A 11 -5.27 19.71 -4.54
CA LEU A 11 -6.36 19.01 -5.24
C LEU A 11 -7.71 19.09 -4.51
N ILE A 12 -7.75 19.54 -3.25
CA ILE A 12 -9.00 19.84 -2.54
C ILE A 12 -9.81 20.90 -3.31
N ILE A 13 -9.13 21.87 -3.95
CA ILE A 13 -9.77 22.92 -4.74
C ILE A 13 -10.50 22.31 -5.94
N ALA A 14 -9.91 21.32 -6.61
CA ALA A 14 -10.53 20.61 -7.72
C ALA A 14 -11.77 19.82 -7.28
N MET A 15 -11.71 19.19 -6.10
CA MET A 15 -12.86 18.47 -5.51
C MET A 15 -14.01 19.43 -5.17
N ILE A 16 -13.71 20.59 -4.59
CA ILE A 16 -14.72 21.60 -4.26
C ILE A 16 -15.36 22.13 -5.55
N ALA A 17 -14.56 22.44 -6.58
CA ALA A 17 -15.07 22.92 -7.87
C ALA A 17 -15.98 21.88 -8.56
N GLY A 18 -15.59 20.61 -8.54
CA GLY A 18 -16.43 19.51 -9.07
C GLY A 18 -17.74 19.38 -8.30
N GLY A 19 -17.69 19.35 -6.96
CA GLY A 19 -18.88 19.26 -6.11
C GLY A 19 -19.83 20.45 -6.28
N PHE A 20 -19.30 21.67 -6.35
CA PHE A 20 -20.08 22.88 -6.62
C PHE A 20 -20.79 22.80 -7.96
N THR A 21 -20.08 22.38 -9.01
CA THR A 21 -20.64 22.26 -10.38
C THR A 21 -21.76 21.22 -10.42
N GLN A 22 -21.59 20.09 -9.74
CA GLN A 22 -22.60 19.04 -9.65
C GLN A 22 -23.87 19.53 -8.92
N ILE A 23 -23.72 20.25 -7.80
CA ILE A 23 -24.85 20.84 -7.07
C ILE A 23 -25.57 21.87 -7.93
N LEU A 24 -24.83 22.73 -8.63
CA LEU A 24 -25.40 23.76 -9.50
C LEU A 24 -26.27 23.15 -10.61
N ILE A 25 -25.78 22.11 -11.28
CA ILE A 25 -26.53 21.41 -12.33
C ILE A 25 -27.81 20.78 -11.74
N ASN A 26 -27.71 20.16 -10.56
CA ASN A 26 -28.89 19.59 -9.90
C ASN A 26 -29.93 20.65 -9.51
N VAL A 27 -29.50 21.83 -9.07
CA VAL A 27 -30.39 22.96 -8.77
C VAL A 27 -31.09 23.47 -10.03
N ILE A 28 -30.37 23.60 -11.16
CA ILE A 28 -30.94 24.07 -12.44
C ILE A 28 -32.00 23.10 -12.97
N PHE A 29 -31.74 21.79 -12.90
CA PHE A 29 -32.65 20.76 -13.41
C PHE A 29 -33.72 20.32 -12.40
N GLY A 30 -33.67 20.82 -11.16
CA GLY A 30 -34.54 20.35 -10.07
C GLY A 30 -34.36 18.86 -9.78
N SER A 31 -33.18 18.32 -10.04
CA SER A 31 -32.89 16.89 -9.88
C SER A 31 -32.35 16.56 -8.50
N GLY A 32 -32.68 15.37 -8.00
CA GLY A 32 -32.37 14.93 -6.65
C GLY A 32 -32.61 13.45 -6.44
N LEU A 33 -32.27 12.95 -5.26
CA LEU A 33 -32.40 11.54 -4.91
C LEU A 33 -33.56 11.32 -3.93
N ARG A 34 -34.25 10.19 -4.06
CA ARG A 34 -35.34 9.78 -3.14
C ARG A 34 -34.80 9.24 -1.82
N SER A 35 -33.57 8.75 -1.81
CA SER A 35 -32.89 8.19 -0.65
C SER A 35 -31.40 8.52 -0.67
N PRO A 36 -30.71 8.43 0.48
CA PRO A 36 -29.26 8.50 0.51
C PRO A 36 -28.67 7.38 -0.35
N ALA A 37 -27.96 7.73 -1.43
CA ALA A 37 -27.27 6.75 -2.26
C ALA A 37 -26.01 6.23 -1.53
N ALA A 38 -25.73 4.95 -1.70
CA ALA A 38 -24.51 4.35 -1.15
C ALA A 38 -23.26 5.03 -1.74
N PRO A 39 -22.32 5.49 -0.90
CA PRO A 39 -21.09 6.10 -1.40
C PRO A 39 -20.25 5.06 -2.13
N GLY A 40 -19.83 5.40 -3.36
CA GLY A 40 -18.87 4.58 -4.12
C GLY A 40 -19.41 3.82 -5.34
N SER A 41 -20.69 4.00 -5.71
CA SER A 41 -21.22 3.46 -6.97
C SER A 41 -22.17 4.43 -7.66
N VAL A 42 -21.91 4.71 -8.94
CA VAL A 42 -22.82 5.50 -9.79
C VAL A 42 -24.15 4.78 -10.00
N PHE A 43 -24.15 3.45 -10.04
CA PHE A 43 -25.39 2.67 -10.14
C PHE A 43 -26.27 2.85 -8.90
N ALA A 44 -25.68 2.99 -7.71
CA ALA A 44 -26.44 3.27 -6.49
C ALA A 44 -27.14 4.64 -6.56
N VAL A 45 -26.53 5.63 -7.22
CA VAL A 45 -27.14 6.95 -7.46
C VAL A 45 -28.34 6.82 -8.39
N TYR A 46 -28.23 6.08 -9.49
CA TYR A 46 -29.35 5.85 -10.41
C TYR A 46 -30.48 5.02 -9.81
N LEU A 47 -30.17 4.06 -8.93
CA LEU A 47 -31.19 3.29 -8.21
C LEU A 47 -31.96 4.13 -7.18
N ALA A 48 -31.30 5.13 -6.57
CA ALA A 48 -31.91 6.07 -5.64
C ALA A 48 -32.60 7.26 -6.35
N ALA A 49 -32.43 7.40 -7.66
CA ALA A 49 -33.00 8.48 -8.45
C ALA A 49 -34.49 8.24 -8.72
N PRO A 50 -35.31 9.31 -8.74
CA PRO A 50 -36.63 9.27 -9.35
C PRO A 50 -36.56 8.84 -10.82
N THR A 51 -37.46 7.97 -11.25
CA THR A 51 -37.57 7.48 -12.64
C THR A 51 -38.12 8.52 -13.63
N ASP A 52 -38.28 9.78 -13.19
CA ASP A 52 -38.71 10.87 -14.06
C ASP A 52 -37.59 11.25 -15.04
N GLY A 53 -37.91 11.33 -16.33
CA GLY A 53 -36.91 11.52 -17.38
C GLY A 53 -36.07 12.80 -17.25
N THR A 54 -36.66 13.88 -16.71
CA THR A 54 -35.96 15.14 -16.42
C THR A 54 -34.97 15.01 -15.26
N ASN A 55 -35.28 14.15 -14.28
CA ASN A 55 -34.47 13.93 -13.09
C ASN A 55 -33.23 13.08 -13.42
N LEU A 56 -33.42 12.00 -14.18
CA LEU A 56 -32.34 11.16 -14.70
C LEU A 56 -31.37 11.94 -15.58
N LEU A 57 -31.89 12.83 -16.42
CA LEU A 57 -31.08 13.69 -17.28
C LEU A 57 -30.26 14.69 -16.43
N GLY A 58 -30.88 15.35 -15.45
CA GLY A 58 -30.19 16.26 -14.52
C GLY A 58 -29.08 15.57 -13.73
N ILE A 59 -29.34 14.37 -13.21
CA ILE A 59 -28.34 13.57 -12.48
C ILE A 59 -27.18 13.20 -13.40
N THR A 60 -27.45 12.72 -14.60
CA THR A 60 -26.41 12.32 -15.57
C THR A 60 -25.52 13.51 -15.94
N LEU A 61 -26.12 14.66 -16.26
CA LEU A 61 -25.39 15.89 -16.56
C LEU A 61 -24.60 16.39 -15.37
N SER A 62 -25.13 16.26 -14.15
CA SER A 62 -24.43 16.69 -12.94
C SER A 62 -23.17 15.86 -12.68
N ILE A 63 -23.24 14.54 -12.91
CA ILE A 63 -22.09 13.62 -12.77
C ILE A 63 -21.02 13.96 -13.80
N ILE A 64 -21.42 14.10 -15.07
CA ILE A 64 -20.48 14.42 -16.16
C ILE A 64 -19.88 15.82 -15.95
N GLY A 65 -20.70 16.81 -15.60
CA GLY A 65 -20.26 18.19 -15.37
C GLY A 65 -19.32 18.31 -14.16
N GLY A 66 -19.63 17.65 -13.05
CA GLY A 66 -18.75 17.60 -11.88
C GLY A 66 -17.42 16.91 -12.16
N ALA A 67 -17.44 15.78 -12.88
CA ALA A 67 -16.23 15.07 -13.31
C ALA A 67 -15.37 15.92 -14.27
N ALA A 68 -15.99 16.59 -15.25
CA ALA A 68 -15.28 17.46 -16.18
C ALA A 68 -14.66 18.67 -15.48
N ALA A 69 -15.41 19.33 -14.58
CA ALA A 69 -14.92 20.50 -13.84
C ALA A 69 -13.73 20.13 -12.93
N SER A 70 -13.87 19.05 -12.14
CA SER A 70 -12.78 18.58 -11.29
C SER A 70 -11.56 18.14 -12.11
N PHE A 71 -11.76 17.49 -13.25
CA PHE A 71 -10.68 17.11 -14.15
C PHE A 71 -9.92 18.32 -14.72
N VAL A 72 -10.64 19.33 -15.21
CA VAL A 72 -10.00 20.54 -15.78
C VAL A 72 -9.18 21.28 -14.73
N VAL A 73 -9.75 21.47 -13.52
CA VAL A 73 -9.05 22.15 -12.43
C VAL A 73 -7.85 21.32 -11.95
N ALA A 74 -8.00 20.00 -11.78
CA ALA A 74 -6.91 19.13 -11.39
C ALA A 74 -5.81 19.08 -12.47
N ALA A 75 -6.16 18.99 -13.75
CA ALA A 75 -5.22 18.99 -14.85
C ALA A 75 -4.40 20.29 -14.91
N PHE A 76 -5.05 21.43 -14.67
CA PHE A 76 -4.35 22.72 -14.59
C PHE A 76 -3.39 22.79 -13.39
N LEU A 77 -3.85 22.40 -12.20
CA LEU A 77 -3.05 22.40 -10.96
C LEU A 77 -1.86 21.43 -11.04
N LEU A 78 -2.04 20.25 -11.63
CA LEU A 78 -0.98 19.26 -11.79
C LEU A 78 0.03 19.67 -12.88
N LYS A 79 -0.42 20.34 -13.95
CA LYS A 79 0.46 20.81 -15.02
C LYS A 79 1.42 21.91 -14.57
N THR A 80 1.11 22.60 -13.47
CA THR A 80 2.00 23.59 -12.84
C THR A 80 3.02 23.00 -11.87
N ASP A 81 2.86 21.75 -11.43
CA ASP A 81 3.87 21.03 -10.65
C ASP A 81 4.79 20.26 -11.63
N LYS A 82 6.12 20.42 -11.54
CA LYS A 82 7.11 19.83 -12.46
C LYS A 82 6.96 18.31 -12.59
N ALA A 83 7.04 17.80 -13.83
CA ALA A 83 6.61 16.47 -14.25
C ALA A 83 7.41 15.27 -13.69
N GLU A 84 8.61 15.44 -13.13
CA GLU A 84 9.44 14.31 -12.62
C GLU A 84 8.96 13.74 -11.27
N GLU A 85 8.25 14.53 -10.46
CA GLU A 85 7.74 14.09 -9.15
C GLU A 85 6.40 13.33 -9.25
N ALA A 86 5.74 13.33 -10.41
CA ALA A 86 4.38 12.81 -10.56
C ALA A 86 4.34 11.28 -10.70
N GLU A 87 5.34 10.67 -11.33
CA GLU A 87 5.33 9.24 -11.65
C GLU A 87 5.66 8.39 -10.41
N ASP A 88 6.70 8.76 -9.65
CA ASP A 88 7.05 8.12 -8.37
C ASP A 88 5.98 8.31 -7.29
N GLN A 89 5.31 9.48 -7.27
CA GLN A 89 4.25 9.76 -6.30
C GLN A 89 2.94 9.01 -6.60
N LEU A 90 2.63 8.70 -7.86
CA LEU A 90 1.44 7.93 -8.23
C LEU A 90 1.58 6.46 -7.88
N VAL A 91 2.77 5.88 -8.06
CA VAL A 91 3.08 4.51 -7.62
C VAL A 91 3.02 4.45 -6.09
N GLY A 92 3.69 5.38 -5.38
CA GLY A 92 3.62 5.47 -3.91
C GLY A 92 2.22 5.71 -3.34
N ALA A 93 1.37 6.48 -4.03
CA ALA A 93 -0.01 6.74 -3.64
C ALA A 93 -0.92 5.51 -3.77
N THR A 94 -0.66 4.69 -4.78
CA THR A 94 -1.40 3.42 -4.97
C THR A 94 -1.06 2.45 -3.84
N HIS A 95 0.21 2.42 -3.39
CA HIS A 95 0.65 1.65 -2.23
C HIS A 95 0.05 2.14 -0.91
N GLN A 96 0.05 3.46 -0.66
CA GLN A 96 -0.59 4.04 0.55
C GLN A 96 -2.11 3.85 0.56
N MET A 97 -2.76 3.82 -0.61
CA MET A 97 -4.19 3.52 -0.74
C MET A 97 -4.53 2.08 -0.37
N GLU A 98 -3.69 1.11 -0.75
CA GLU A 98 -3.83 -0.29 -0.34
C GLU A 98 -3.63 -0.46 1.17
N GLU A 99 -2.64 0.22 1.76
CA GLU A 99 -2.45 0.24 3.22
C GLU A 99 -3.64 0.87 3.98
N MET A 100 -4.28 1.89 3.40
CA MET A 100 -5.41 2.60 4.02
C MET A 100 -6.75 1.88 3.82
N LYS A 101 -6.92 1.10 2.74
CA LYS A 101 -8.13 0.28 2.50
C LYS A 101 -8.22 -0.94 3.42
N GLY A 102 -7.09 -1.40 3.96
CA GLY A 102 -7.00 -2.51 4.92
C GLY A 102 -7.09 -2.09 6.40
N LYS A 103 -6.93 -0.80 6.74
CA LYS A 103 -6.92 -0.34 8.14
C LYS A 103 -8.32 0.05 8.64
N LYS A 104 -9.12 -0.95 8.99
CA LYS A 104 -9.92 -0.82 10.22
C LYS A 104 -9.03 -1.24 11.39
N SER A 105 -8.45 -0.26 12.06
CA SER A 105 -8.40 -0.18 13.54
C SER A 105 -7.25 0.71 13.96
N GLN A 106 -7.61 1.80 14.64
CA GLN A 106 -6.72 2.45 15.58
C GLN A 106 -6.47 1.50 16.76
N ALA A 107 -5.50 0.60 16.63
CA ALA A 107 -4.92 -0.16 17.74
C ALA A 107 -3.67 -0.93 17.26
N SER A 108 -2.56 -0.24 17.00
CA SER A 108 -1.24 -0.90 17.09
C SER A 108 -0.07 0.07 17.28
N SER A 109 -0.30 1.24 17.88
CA SER A 109 0.76 2.00 18.55
C SER A 109 1.21 1.35 19.88
N LEU A 110 0.95 0.04 20.07
CA LEU A 110 1.23 -0.68 21.33
C LEU A 110 2.27 -1.79 21.22
N ILE A 111 2.91 -1.99 20.07
CA ILE A 111 4.07 -2.88 20.02
C ILE A 111 5.16 -2.16 19.23
N ALA A 112 5.72 -1.12 19.86
CA ALA A 112 7.14 -0.86 19.79
C ALA A 112 7.88 -2.08 20.38
N GLY A 113 7.79 -3.22 19.68
CA GLY A 113 8.61 -4.38 19.91
C GLY A 113 9.94 -4.07 19.27
N SER A 114 10.82 -3.51 20.08
CA SER A 114 12.27 -3.52 19.93
C SER A 114 12.73 -4.44 18.81
N VAL A 115 13.10 -3.84 17.68
CA VAL A 115 13.99 -4.48 16.72
C VAL A 115 15.28 -4.71 17.49
N ALA A 116 15.46 -5.92 17.99
CA ALA A 116 16.73 -6.34 18.54
C ALA A 116 17.75 -6.18 17.41
N VAL A 117 18.60 -5.17 17.53
CA VAL A 117 19.76 -4.98 16.65
C VAL A 117 20.52 -6.30 16.66
N ALA A 118 20.62 -6.91 15.47
CA ALA A 118 21.38 -8.14 15.30
C ALA A 118 22.83 -7.86 15.72
N THR A 119 23.26 -8.40 16.86
CA THR A 119 24.66 -8.32 17.35
C THR A 119 25.58 -9.30 16.63
N LYS A 120 25.09 -10.00 15.61
CA LYS A 120 25.82 -11.00 14.82
C LYS A 120 25.66 -10.70 13.33
N PRO A 121 26.71 -10.95 12.52
CA PRO A 121 26.64 -10.77 11.08
C PRO A 121 25.59 -11.72 10.48
N ILE A 122 24.84 -11.21 9.50
CA ILE A 122 23.72 -11.91 8.87
C ILE A 122 24.25 -12.55 7.58
N HIS A 123 24.28 -13.88 7.53
CA HIS A 123 24.73 -14.63 6.35
C HIS A 123 23.67 -15.59 5.81
N LYS A 124 22.76 -16.09 6.67
CA LYS A 124 21.73 -17.05 6.26
C LYS A 124 20.34 -16.49 6.50
N ILE A 125 19.63 -16.26 5.41
CA ILE A 125 18.27 -15.73 5.39
C ILE A 125 17.32 -16.80 4.87
N VAL A 126 16.22 -17.03 5.58
CA VAL A 126 15.14 -17.90 5.11
C VAL A 126 13.82 -17.15 4.97
N PHE A 127 13.18 -17.36 3.82
CA PHE A 127 11.85 -16.91 3.52
C PHE A 127 10.86 -18.04 3.82
N ALA A 128 10.12 -17.91 4.91
CA ALA A 128 9.23 -18.96 5.39
C ALA A 128 7.75 -18.66 5.12
N CYS A 129 7.05 -19.66 4.58
CA CYS A 129 5.58 -19.66 4.49
C CYS A 129 5.01 -21.02 4.90
N ASP A 130 3.69 -21.14 4.99
CA ASP A 130 3.03 -22.37 5.49
C ASP A 130 3.37 -23.60 4.62
N ALA A 131 3.34 -23.45 3.29
CA ALA A 131 3.59 -24.54 2.34
C ALA A 131 5.02 -24.58 1.73
N GLY A 132 5.78 -23.49 1.83
CA GLY A 132 7.15 -23.38 1.31
C GLY A 132 7.33 -23.18 -0.21
N MET A 133 6.29 -23.36 -1.05
CA MET A 133 6.43 -23.42 -2.52
C MET A 133 5.66 -22.36 -3.33
N GLY A 134 4.98 -21.41 -2.68
CA GLY A 134 4.17 -20.39 -3.36
C GLY A 134 4.82 -19.01 -3.34
N SER A 135 4.19 -18.10 -2.62
CA SER A 135 4.64 -16.71 -2.47
C SER A 135 6.05 -16.58 -1.86
N SER A 136 6.49 -17.57 -1.08
CA SER A 136 7.85 -17.63 -0.52
C SER A 136 8.94 -17.79 -1.58
N ALA A 137 8.68 -18.52 -2.66
CA ALA A 137 9.66 -18.70 -3.74
C ALA A 137 9.88 -17.39 -4.51
N MET A 138 8.79 -16.66 -4.74
CA MET A 138 8.83 -15.37 -5.43
C MET A 138 9.48 -14.29 -4.55
N GLY A 139 9.07 -14.19 -3.27
CA GLY A 139 9.65 -13.24 -2.31
C GLY A 139 11.14 -13.49 -2.04
N ALA A 140 11.55 -14.75 -1.90
CA ALA A 140 12.96 -15.11 -1.76
C ALA A 140 13.79 -14.70 -2.99
N SER A 141 13.23 -14.85 -4.19
CA SER A 141 13.93 -14.49 -5.44
C SER A 141 14.14 -12.97 -5.54
N VAL A 142 13.12 -12.18 -5.17
CA VAL A 142 13.21 -10.71 -5.14
C VAL A 142 14.22 -10.24 -4.08
N LEU A 143 14.13 -10.78 -2.85
CA LEU A 143 15.05 -10.43 -1.78
C LEU A 143 16.49 -10.83 -2.11
N ARG A 144 16.70 -12.03 -2.67
CA ARG A 144 18.01 -12.50 -3.13
C ARG A 144 18.61 -11.54 -4.15
N LYS A 145 17.82 -11.10 -5.13
CA LYS A 145 18.28 -10.13 -6.14
C LYS A 145 18.69 -8.81 -5.49
N LYS A 146 17.86 -8.25 -4.60
CA LYS A 146 18.17 -7.00 -3.89
C LYS A 146 19.44 -7.08 -3.04
N VAL A 147 19.62 -8.18 -2.30
CA VAL A 147 20.82 -8.40 -1.47
C VAL A 147 22.08 -8.50 -2.33
N GLN A 148 21.99 -9.16 -3.49
CA GLN A 148 23.10 -9.25 -4.45
C GLN A 148 23.39 -7.89 -5.11
N ASP A 149 22.36 -7.15 -5.51
CA ASP A 149 22.49 -5.82 -6.10
C ASP A 149 23.11 -4.81 -5.11
N ALA A 150 22.90 -5.01 -3.80
CA ALA A 150 23.53 -4.25 -2.71
C ALA A 150 24.98 -4.67 -2.41
N GLY A 151 25.54 -5.65 -3.12
CA GLY A 151 26.93 -6.08 -2.97
C GLY A 151 27.18 -7.17 -1.92
N HIS A 152 26.13 -7.75 -1.31
CA HIS A 152 26.25 -8.82 -0.32
C HIS A 152 26.19 -10.20 -0.96
N SER A 153 27.19 -10.55 -1.77
CA SER A 153 27.28 -11.88 -2.42
C SER A 153 27.39 -13.04 -1.45
N ASP A 154 27.83 -12.76 -0.22
CA ASP A 154 28.15 -13.76 0.80
C ASP A 154 26.90 -14.19 1.60
N VAL A 155 25.77 -13.52 1.37
CA VAL A 155 24.50 -13.77 2.04
C VAL A 155 23.65 -14.74 1.22
N THR A 156 23.28 -15.85 1.85
CA THR A 156 22.44 -16.88 1.24
C THR A 156 20.98 -16.68 1.61
N VAL A 157 20.13 -16.53 0.59
CA VAL A 157 18.67 -16.43 0.74
C VAL A 157 18.01 -17.70 0.20
N VAL A 158 17.25 -18.40 1.05
CA VAL A 158 16.50 -19.62 0.71
C VAL A 158 15.03 -19.49 1.07
N ASN A 159 14.15 -20.30 0.48
CA ASN A 159 12.74 -20.40 0.86
C ASN A 159 12.44 -21.78 1.48
N GLN A 160 11.59 -21.82 2.50
CA GLN A 160 11.21 -23.08 3.15
C GLN A 160 9.81 -23.03 3.78
N ALA A 161 9.22 -24.19 4.05
CA ALA A 161 8.00 -24.29 4.86
C ALA A 161 8.31 -24.08 6.35
N ILE A 162 7.41 -23.41 7.09
CA ILE A 162 7.56 -23.15 8.53
C ILE A 162 7.76 -24.45 9.32
N ALA A 163 7.12 -25.54 8.89
CA ALA A 163 7.27 -26.85 9.51
C ALA A 163 8.72 -27.34 9.52
N ASN A 164 9.50 -27.00 8.50
CA ASN A 164 10.87 -27.47 8.27
C ASN A 164 11.94 -26.45 8.70
N LEU A 165 11.56 -25.36 9.37
CA LEU A 165 12.52 -24.39 9.89
C LEU A 165 13.42 -25.00 10.96
N THR A 166 14.71 -24.72 10.85
CA THR A 166 15.75 -25.03 11.83
C THR A 166 16.29 -23.74 12.43
N ASP A 167 16.71 -23.75 13.69
CA ASP A 167 17.23 -22.56 14.41
C ASP A 167 18.69 -22.21 14.00
N THR A 168 18.98 -22.31 12.70
CA THR A 168 20.31 -22.13 12.09
C THR A 168 20.38 -20.90 11.18
N TYR A 169 19.27 -20.15 11.08
CA TYR A 169 19.14 -18.97 10.24
C TYR A 169 19.33 -17.72 11.10
N ASP A 170 20.01 -16.71 10.55
CA ASP A 170 20.26 -15.45 11.24
C ASP A 170 19.04 -14.52 11.11
N LEU A 171 18.36 -14.58 9.96
CA LEU A 171 17.17 -13.77 9.67
C LEU A 171 16.08 -14.61 9.01
N VAL A 172 14.86 -14.46 9.52
CA VAL A 172 13.65 -15.17 9.06
C VAL A 172 12.63 -14.14 8.58
N VAL A 173 12.24 -14.24 7.32
CA VAL A 173 11.20 -13.40 6.70
C VAL A 173 9.92 -14.22 6.56
N THR A 174 8.81 -13.71 7.10
CA THR A 174 7.49 -14.38 7.07
C THR A 174 6.37 -13.40 6.79
N HIS A 175 5.19 -13.92 6.43
CA HIS A 175 3.98 -13.11 6.50
C HIS A 175 3.64 -12.75 7.94
N GLN A 176 3.07 -11.57 8.19
CA GLN A 176 2.64 -11.11 9.51
C GLN A 176 1.80 -12.15 10.29
N ASP A 177 0.90 -12.84 9.61
CA ASP A 177 0.03 -13.87 10.23
C ASP A 177 0.78 -15.13 10.65
N LEU A 178 1.99 -15.35 10.12
CA LEU A 178 2.80 -16.54 10.32
C LEU A 178 4.03 -16.29 11.19
N THR A 179 4.34 -15.03 11.51
CA THR A 179 5.54 -14.65 12.26
C THR A 179 5.56 -15.24 13.67
N ALA A 180 4.41 -15.33 14.34
CA ALA A 180 4.33 -15.94 15.68
C ALA A 180 4.79 -17.41 15.65
N ARG A 181 4.32 -18.18 14.66
CA ARG A 181 4.71 -19.60 14.50
C ARG A 181 6.18 -19.77 14.15
N ALA A 182 6.76 -18.86 13.37
CA ALA A 182 8.18 -18.91 13.05
C ALA A 182 9.05 -18.59 14.28
N ARG A 183 8.65 -17.63 15.12
CA ARG A 183 9.36 -17.28 16.36
C ARG A 183 9.46 -18.46 17.34
N GLU A 184 8.42 -19.28 17.42
CA GLU A 184 8.43 -20.50 18.25
C GLU A 184 9.48 -21.52 17.76
N LYS A 185 9.70 -21.61 16.45
CA LYS A 185 10.64 -22.56 15.82
C LYS A 185 12.09 -22.07 15.82
N THR A 186 12.30 -20.78 15.64
CA THR A 186 13.65 -20.18 15.51
C THR A 186 13.80 -18.97 16.43
N PRO A 187 13.85 -19.16 17.76
CA PRO A 187 13.90 -18.07 18.72
C PRO A 187 15.22 -17.28 18.67
N SER A 188 16.29 -17.86 18.12
CA SER A 188 17.59 -17.20 18.02
C SER A 188 17.72 -16.24 16.83
N ALA A 189 16.85 -16.39 15.84
CA ALA A 189 16.88 -15.63 14.59
C ALA A 189 16.19 -14.26 14.74
N VAL A 190 16.59 -13.29 13.91
CA VAL A 190 15.87 -12.03 13.75
C VAL A 190 14.65 -12.26 12.86
N HIS A 191 13.47 -11.85 13.34
CA HIS A 191 12.21 -12.05 12.61
C HIS A 191 11.71 -10.77 11.98
N VAL A 192 11.55 -10.79 10.66
CA VAL A 192 10.95 -9.70 9.89
C VAL A 192 9.62 -10.17 9.31
N SER A 193 8.56 -9.41 9.59
CA SER A 193 7.22 -9.66 9.07
C SER A 193 6.91 -8.78 7.86
N VAL A 194 6.48 -9.39 6.76
CA VAL A 194 6.02 -8.70 5.55
C VAL A 194 4.51 -8.90 5.36
N GLU A 195 3.86 -7.92 4.74
CA GLU A 195 2.42 -7.98 4.43
C GLU A 195 2.17 -8.47 2.99
N ASN A 196 3.11 -8.19 2.08
CA ASN A 196 3.02 -8.61 0.69
C ASN A 196 4.36 -9.15 0.20
N PHE A 197 4.34 -10.33 -0.40
CA PHE A 197 5.52 -11.05 -0.84
C PHE A 197 6.18 -10.47 -2.10
N MET A 198 5.41 -9.75 -2.93
CA MET A 198 5.87 -9.27 -4.23
C MET A 198 6.60 -7.93 -4.17
N ALA A 199 6.12 -7.01 -3.34
CA ALA A 199 6.69 -5.69 -3.16
C ALA A 199 6.42 -5.22 -1.74
N SER A 200 7.42 -5.36 -0.87
CA SER A 200 7.38 -4.79 0.47
C SER A 200 8.56 -3.81 0.61
N PRO A 201 8.32 -2.57 1.07
CA PRO A 201 9.40 -1.65 1.41
C PRO A 201 10.30 -2.21 2.52
N LYS A 202 9.79 -3.16 3.30
CA LYS A 202 10.58 -3.91 4.29
C LYS A 202 11.72 -4.73 3.69
N TYR A 203 11.72 -5.00 2.39
CA TYR A 203 12.90 -5.63 1.77
C TYR A 203 14.10 -4.69 1.75
N ASP A 204 13.88 -3.39 1.62
CA ASP A 204 14.95 -2.40 1.69
C ASP A 204 15.45 -2.25 3.14
N GLU A 205 14.54 -2.28 4.11
CA GLU A 205 14.90 -2.35 5.54
C GLU A 205 15.72 -3.60 5.88
N VAL A 206 15.42 -4.76 5.27
CA VAL A 206 16.20 -6.00 5.45
C VAL A 206 17.61 -5.84 4.87
N VAL A 207 17.75 -5.21 3.71
CA VAL A 207 19.07 -4.93 3.12
C VAL A 207 19.86 -3.98 4.01
N GLU A 208 19.23 -2.92 4.52
CA GLU A 208 19.87 -1.97 5.43
C GLU A 208 20.28 -2.62 6.76
N LEU A 209 19.48 -3.55 7.28
CA LEU A 209 19.84 -4.35 8.46
C LEU A 209 21.05 -5.25 8.19
N ILE A 210 21.16 -5.84 7.00
CA ILE A 210 22.34 -6.62 6.59
C ILE A 210 23.55 -5.69 6.48
N ASP A 211 23.40 -4.52 5.88
CA ASP A 211 24.46 -3.50 5.80
C ASP A 211 24.97 -3.13 7.19
N GLN A 212 24.08 -2.82 8.13
CA GLN A 212 24.45 -2.44 9.49
C GLN A 212 25.10 -3.61 10.26
N ALA A 213 24.55 -4.82 10.16
CA ALA A 213 25.07 -6.00 10.85
C ALA A 213 26.44 -6.45 10.31
N ASN A 214 26.66 -6.34 9.00
CA ASN A 214 27.89 -6.80 8.34
C ASN A 214 28.97 -5.71 8.27
N SER A 215 28.61 -4.42 8.18
CA SER A 215 29.57 -3.31 8.27
C SER A 215 30.22 -3.18 9.66
N GLY A 216 29.49 -3.54 10.72
CA GLY A 216 30.02 -3.61 12.09
C GLY A 216 31.04 -4.73 12.34
N SER A 217 31.19 -5.68 11.39
CA SER A 217 32.17 -6.78 11.47
C SER A 217 33.47 -6.52 10.70
N ALA A 218 33.57 -5.38 10.01
CA ALA A 218 34.71 -4.98 9.18
C ALA A 218 35.68 -4.00 9.88
N GLN A 219 35.62 -3.87 11.21
CA GLN A 219 36.59 -3.12 12.03
C GLN A 219 37.28 -4.03 13.03
#